data_AF-A0A0H1BTF1-F1
#
_entry.id   AF-A0A0H1BTF1-F1
#
_cell.length_a   1.000
_cell.length_b   1.000
_cell.length_c   1.000
_cell.angle_alpha   90.00
_cell.angle_beta   90.00
_cell.angle_gamma   90.00
#
_symmetry.space_group_name_H-M   'P 1'
#
loop_
_entity.id
_entity.type
_entity.pdbx_description
1 polymer ?
#
loop_
_entity_poly.entity_id
_entity_poly.type
_entity_poly.pdbx_seq_one_letter_code
_entity_poly.pdbx_strand_id
1 'polypeptide(L)' 'SVKSASDILSPVTGKIVEANTKLGDSPKIINESPEDKGWFAKIELSDPSELDGLMDKKEYQARVEEEED' A
#
# COMPACT_ATOMS: atom_id res chain seq x y z
N SER A 1 4.58 19.63 -9.56
CA SER A 1 4.29 18.80 -10.73
C SER A 1 3.38 17.67 -10.26
N VAL A 2 2.11 17.64 -10.65
CA VAL A 2 1.08 16.69 -10.14
C VAL A 2 0.65 15.70 -11.24
N LYS A 3 1.60 15.25 -12.07
CA LYS A 3 1.30 14.71 -13.41
C LYS A 3 1.67 13.24 -13.63
N SER A 4 1.88 12.48 -12.56
CA SER A 4 2.11 11.05 -12.68
C SER A 4 0.92 10.31 -12.07
N ALA A 5 0.16 9.64 -12.92
CA ALA A 5 -0.71 8.56 -12.47
C ALA A 5 0.19 7.35 -12.24
N SER A 6 0.07 6.73 -11.07
CA SER A 6 0.73 5.47 -10.76
C SER A 6 -0.36 4.43 -10.52
N ASP A 7 -0.30 3.33 -11.26
CA ASP A 7 -1.19 2.21 -11.03
C ASP A 7 -0.80 1.53 -9.71
N ILE A 8 -1.81 1.20 -8.90
CA ILE A 8 -1.62 0.48 -7.65
C ILE A 8 -1.85 -1.00 -7.93
N LEU A 9 -0.81 -1.81 -7.75
CA LEU A 9 -0.88 -3.27 -7.86
C LEU A 9 -1.12 -3.87 -6.47
N SER A 10 -2.04 -4.83 -6.39
CA SER A 10 -2.24 -5.58 -5.16
C SER A 10 -1.05 -6.53 -4.93
N PRO A 11 -0.43 -6.56 -3.74
CA PRO A 11 0.65 -7.49 -3.43
C PRO A 11 0.16 -8.92 -3.21
N VAL A 12 -1.16 -9.11 -3.04
CA VAL A 12 -1.81 -10.37 -2.67
C VAL A 12 -3.08 -10.59 -3.47
N THR A 13 -3.45 -11.86 -3.67
CA THR A 13 -4.73 -12.27 -4.22
C THR A 13 -5.79 -12.29 -3.13
N GLY A 14 -6.99 -11.82 -3.45
CA GLY A 14 -8.04 -11.69 -2.45
C GLY A 14 -9.27 -10.97 -2.93
N LYS A 15 -10.18 -10.74 -1.99
CA LYS A 15 -11.42 -10.00 -2.21
C LYS A 15 -11.42 -8.72 -1.40
N ILE A 16 -11.74 -7.60 -2.04
CA ILE A 16 -11.92 -6.32 -1.35
C ILE A 16 -13.17 -6.41 -0.46
N VAL A 17 -12.99 -6.23 0.85
CA VAL A 17 -14.09 -6.20 1.84
C VAL A 17 -14.49 -4.78 2.21
N GLU A 18 -13.57 -3.83 2.12
CA GLU A 18 -13.80 -2.42 2.43
C GLU A 18 -12.88 -1.54 1.59
N ALA A 19 -13.39 -0.39 1.13
CA ALA A 19 -12.59 0.63 0.46
C ALA A 19 -12.69 1.95 1.23
N ASN A 20 -11.58 2.70 1.31
CA ASN A 20 -11.54 3.95 2.08
C ASN A 20 -12.18 5.10 1.29
N THR A 21 -13.47 5.31 1.51
CA THR A 21 -14.24 6.37 0.84
C THR A 21 -13.73 7.77 1.15
N LYS A 22 -13.05 7.97 2.29
CA LYS A 22 -12.48 9.27 2.70
C LYS A 22 -11.40 9.78 1.75
N LEU A 23 -10.74 8.88 1.01
CA LEU A 23 -9.72 9.26 0.04
C LEU A 23 -10.32 9.99 -1.17
N GLY A 24 -11.60 9.75 -1.48
CA GLY A 24 -12.31 10.48 -2.53
C GLY A 24 -12.51 11.95 -2.16
N ASP A 25 -12.81 12.22 -0.89
CA ASP A 25 -13.03 13.59 -0.39
C ASP A 25 -11.72 14.29 0.00
N SER A 26 -10.72 13.53 0.46
CA SER A 26 -9.48 14.06 1.02
C SER A 26 -8.28 13.18 0.66
N PRO A 27 -7.79 13.23 -0.58
CA PRO A 27 -6.65 12.42 -1.04
C PRO A 27 -5.33 12.78 -0.34
N LYS A 28 -5.23 13.98 0.27
CA LYS A 28 -4.03 14.41 1.03
C LYS A 28 -3.73 13.50 2.24
N ILE A 29 -4.73 12.78 2.74
CA ILE A 29 -4.58 11.86 3.87
C ILE A 29 -3.51 10.79 3.59
N ILE A 30 -3.35 10.38 2.32
CA ILE A 30 -2.33 9.41 1.91
C ILE A 30 -0.92 9.93 2.22
N ASN A 31 -0.68 11.23 2.02
CA ASN A 31 0.61 11.85 2.28
C ASN A 31 0.84 12.15 3.78
N GLU A 32 -0.24 12.47 4.51
CA GLU A 32 -0.15 12.85 5.93
C GLU A 32 -0.13 11.65 6.88
N SER A 33 -0.74 10.53 6.50
CA SER A 33 -0.91 9.36 7.37
C SER A 33 -0.97 8.06 6.55
N PRO A 34 0.11 7.69 5.84
CA PRO A 34 0.12 6.56 4.91
C PRO A 34 -0.18 5.21 5.58
N GLU A 35 0.30 4.99 6.81
CA GLU A 35 0.11 3.72 7.55
C GLU A 35 -1.21 3.66 8.35
N ASP A 36 -1.83 4.80 8.63
CA ASP A 36 -3.02 4.87 9.49
C ASP A 36 -4.30 5.19 8.70
N LYS A 37 -4.50 6.47 8.39
CA LYS A 37 -5.75 6.96 7.77
C LYS A 37 -5.74 6.87 6.26
N GLY A 38 -4.56 6.69 5.65
CA GLY A 38 -4.30 6.66 4.22
C GLY A 38 -4.44 5.30 3.56
N TRP A 39 -4.96 4.28 4.26
CA TRP A 39 -5.20 2.96 3.69
C TRP A 39 -6.16 3.01 2.49
N PHE A 40 -5.93 2.20 1.45
CA PHE A 40 -6.75 2.19 0.23
C PHE A 40 -7.95 1.23 0.32
N ALA A 41 -7.65 -0.03 0.62
CA ALA A 41 -8.65 -1.09 0.70
C ALA A 41 -8.25 -2.11 1.77
N LYS A 42 -9.25 -2.74 2.39
CA LYS A 42 -9.09 -3.96 3.19
C LYS A 42 -9.43 -5.14 2.31
N ILE A 43 -8.55 -6.14 2.32
CA ILE A 43 -8.64 -7.30 1.46
C ILE A 43 -8.69 -8.55 2.33
N GLU A 44 -9.65 -9.42 2.07
CA GLU A 44 -9.66 -10.79 2.56
C GLU A 44 -8.75 -11.63 1.68
N LEU A 45 -7.68 -12.16 2.28
CA LEU A 45 -6.66 -12.94 1.59
C LEU A 45 -7.24 -14.28 1.11
N SER A 46 -7.02 -14.58 -0.17
CA SER A 46 -7.35 -15.90 -0.71
C SER A 46 -6.33 -16.96 -0.27
N ASP A 47 -5.06 -16.57 -0.17
CA ASP A 47 -3.95 -17.43 0.27
C ASP A 47 -3.02 -16.66 1.23
N PRO A 48 -3.01 -17.00 2.53
CA PRO A 48 -2.14 -16.35 3.50
C PRO A 48 -0.63 -16.58 3.27
N SER A 49 -0.24 -17.63 2.53
CA SER A 49 1.19 -17.92 2.27
C SER A 49 1.84 -16.90 1.33
N GLU A 50 1.06 -16.13 0.58
CA GLU A 50 1.56 -15.03 -0.24
C GLU A 50 2.26 -13.94 0.59
N LEU A 51 1.95 -13.84 1.89
CA LEU A 51 2.61 -12.92 2.82
C LEU A 51 4.08 -13.29 3.06
N ASP A 52 4.44 -14.58 2.99
CA ASP A 52 5.80 -15.05 3.23
C ASP A 52 6.77 -14.60 2.13
N GLY A 53 6.25 -14.22 0.96
CA GLY A 53 7.03 -13.67 -0.15
C GLY A 53 7.23 -12.15 -0.08
N LEU A 54 6.64 -11.48 0.91
CA LEU A 54 6.76 -10.03 1.07
C LEU A 54 7.94 -9.69 1.98
N MET A 55 8.53 -8.52 1.72
CA MET A 55 9.61 -7.99 2.55
C MET A 55 9.08 -7.57 3.92
N ASP A 56 9.83 -7.87 4.97
CA ASP A 56 9.59 -7.27 6.27
C ASP A 56 10.02 -5.78 6.29
N LYS A 57 9.69 -5.08 7.38
CA LYS A 57 10.01 -3.64 7.51
C LYS A 57 11.50 -3.35 7.38
N LYS A 58 12.36 -4.22 7.91
CA LYS A 58 13.81 -4.03 7.92
C LYS A 58 14.39 -4.28 6.54
N GLU A 59 13.94 -5.34 5.86
CA GLU A 59 14.31 -5.65 4.48
C GLU A 59 13.90 -4.53 3.53
N TYR A 60 12.70 -3.99 3.70
CA TYR A 60 12.22 -2.86 2.89
C TYR A 60 13.04 -1.58 3.13
N GLN A 61 13.40 -1.28 4.39
CA GLN A 61 14.25 -0.12 4.70
C GLN A 61 15.64 -0.24 4.06
N ALA A 62 16.29 -1.40 4.18
CA ALA A 62 17.58 -1.64 3.54
C ALA A 62 17.49 -1.52 2.01
N ARG A 63 16.41 -2.04 1.41
CA ARG A 63 16.16 -1.93 -0.03
C ARG A 63 16.04 -0.47 -0.51
N VAL A 64 15.34 0.37 0.25
CA VAL A 64 15.17 1.80 -0.07
C VAL A 64 16.51 2.53 0.06
N GLU A 65 17.26 2.27 1.13
CA GLU A 65 18.60 2.86 1.33
C GLU A 65 19.55 2.49 0.18
N GLU A 66 19.53 1.23 -0.30
CA GLU A 66 20.32 0.78 -1.46
C GLU A 66 19.90 1.44 -2.79
N GLU A 67 18.63 1.83 -2.96
CA GLU A 67 18.14 2.49 -4.19
C GLU A 67 18.40 4.01 -4.20
N GLU A 68 18.74 4.61 -3.05
CA GLU A 68 19.05 6.04 -2.92
C GLU A 68 20.54 6.39 -3.16
N ASP A 69 21.43 5.39 -3.19
CA ASP A 69 22.86 5.49 -3.57
C ASP A 69 23.10 5.41 -5.10
#